data_AF-A0A497T4B8-F1
#
_entry.id   AF-A0A497T4B8-F1
#
_cell.length_a   1.000
_cell.length_b   1.000
_cell.length_c   1.000
_cell.angle_alpha   90.00
_cell.angle_beta   90.00
_cell.angle_gamma   90.00
#
_symmetry.space_group_name_H-M   'P 1'
#
loop_
_entity.id
_entity.type
_entity.pdbx_description
1 polymer ?
#
loop_
_entity_poly.entity_id
_entity_poly.type
_entity_poly.pdbx_seq_one_letter_code
_entity_poly.pdbx_strand_id
1 'polypeptide(L)' 'EKSKITTLTENELVSIITKTIQENQELLKKERSEKVLMGLVMAKVRGRAPGKVVMDVLIREIRKHKK' A
#
# COMPACT_ATOMS: atom_id res chain seq x y z
N GLU A 1 -20.61 -6.62 14.23
CA GLU A 1 -19.72 -6.74 13.05
C GLU A 1 -20.14 -5.75 11.97
N LYS A 2 -19.23 -4.93 11.44
CA LYS A 2 -19.45 -4.15 10.21
C LYS A 2 -18.15 -4.09 9.41
N SER A 3 -17.76 -5.21 8.83
CA SER A 3 -16.66 -5.27 7.88
C SER A 3 -17.23 -5.58 6.50
N LYS A 4 -17.27 -4.56 5.63
CA LYS A 4 -17.09 -4.59 4.16
C LYS A 4 -17.69 -3.33 3.54
N ILE A 5 -16.98 -2.21 3.68
CA ILE A 5 -17.04 -1.16 2.65
C ILE A 5 -15.72 -1.27 1.89
N THR A 6 -15.69 -2.21 0.94
CA THR A 6 -14.65 -2.26 -0.11
C THR A 6 -15.14 -1.39 -1.26
N THR A 7 -15.01 -0.07 -1.13
CA THR A 7 -15.28 0.87 -2.23
C THR A 7 -14.07 1.05 -3.13
N LEU A 8 -12.90 0.56 -2.70
CA LEU A 8 -11.66 0.68 -3.46
C LEU A 8 -11.47 -0.54 -4.35
N THR A 9 -11.37 -0.32 -5.66
CA THR A 9 -10.97 -1.36 -6.61
C THR A 9 -9.49 -1.70 -6.48
N GLU A 10 -9.07 -2.88 -6.96
CA GLU A 10 -7.66 -3.25 -6.98
C GLU A 10 -6.80 -2.26 -7.77
N ASN A 11 -7.30 -1.77 -8.92
CA ASN A 11 -6.59 -0.80 -9.75
C ASN A 11 -6.36 0.54 -9.03
N GLU A 12 -7.37 1.04 -8.30
CA GLU A 12 -7.22 2.26 -7.50
C GLU A 12 -6.24 2.04 -6.34
N LEU A 13 -6.31 0.89 -5.67
CA LEU A 13 -5.38 0.52 -4.60
C LEU A 13 -3.94 0.47 -5.12
N VAL A 14 -3.71 -0.18 -6.26
CA VAL A 14 -2.41 -0.23 -6.93
C VAL A 14 -1.94 1.19 -7.25
N SER A 15 -2.78 2.03 -7.85
CA SER A 15 -2.41 3.42 -8.17
C SER A 15 -2.00 4.22 -6.93
N ILE A 16 -2.74 4.10 -5.81
CA ILE A 16 -2.39 4.78 -4.54
C ILE A 16 -1.05 4.27 -3.99
N ILE A 17 -0.83 2.95 -4.04
CA ILE A 17 0.40 2.32 -3.57
C ILE A 17 1.58 2.76 -4.43
N THR A 18 1.48 2.68 -5.76
CA THR A 18 2.54 3.08 -6.69
C THR A 18 2.90 4.54 -6.51
N LYS A 19 1.92 5.45 -6.41
CA LYS A 19 2.19 6.87 -6.13
C LYS A 19 2.91 7.06 -4.79
N THR A 20 2.46 6.37 -3.74
CA THR A 20 3.11 6.45 -2.42
C THR A 20 4.55 5.95 -2.48
N ILE A 21 4.83 4.87 -3.22
CA ILE A 21 6.17 4.34 -3.43
C ILE A 21 7.03 5.33 -4.25
N GLN A 22 6.48 5.95 -5.29
CA GLN A 22 7.18 6.95 -6.12
C GLN A 22 7.51 8.24 -5.34
N GLU A 23 6.57 8.72 -4.53
CA GLU A 23 6.77 9.87 -3.64
C GLU A 23 7.83 9.59 -2.55
N ASN A 24 8.06 8.32 -2.22
CA ASN A 24 8.91 7.91 -1.10
C ASN A 24 9.99 6.89 -1.52
N GLN A 25 10.56 7.03 -2.73
CA GLN A 25 11.56 6.10 -3.27
C GLN A 25 12.75 5.90 -2.33
N GLU A 26 13.14 6.94 -1.60
CA GLU A 26 14.20 6.87 -0.59
C GLU A 26 13.92 5.84 0.52
N LEU A 27 12.64 5.62 0.86
CA LEU A 27 12.25 4.64 1.88
C LEU A 27 12.51 3.21 1.40
N LEU A 28 12.47 2.94 0.10
CA LEU A 28 12.75 1.61 -0.45
C LEU A 28 14.18 1.13 -0.13
N LYS A 29 15.12 2.06 0.08
CA LYS A 29 16.52 1.80 0.42
C LYS A 29 16.73 1.49 1.91
N LYS A 30 15.75 1.77 2.77
CA LYS A 30 15.82 1.55 4.22
C LYS A 30 15.40 0.13 4.58
N GLU A 31 15.95 -0.41 5.65
CA GLU A 31 15.46 -1.65 6.25
C GLU A 31 14.01 -1.48 6.73
N ARG A 32 13.19 -2.52 6.59
CA ARG A 32 11.77 -2.54 6.99
C ARG A 32 10.89 -1.47 6.31
N SER A 33 11.25 -1.07 5.08
CA SER A 33 10.52 -0.09 4.27
C SER A 33 9.03 -0.41 4.11
N GLU A 34 8.67 -1.69 4.08
CA GLU A 34 7.28 -2.18 3.98
C GLU A 34 6.40 -1.67 5.11
N LYS A 35 6.89 -1.65 6.37
CA LYS A 35 6.10 -1.19 7.52
C LYS A 35 5.84 0.31 7.47
N VAL A 36 6.82 1.09 7.02
CA VAL A 36 6.70 2.54 6.92
C VAL A 36 5.75 2.90 5.77
N LEU A 37 5.94 2.30 4.60
CA LEU A 37 5.07 2.49 3.44
C LEU A 37 3.64 2.02 3.74
N MET A 38 3.46 0.95 4.52
CA MET A 38 2.15 0.51 4.96
C MET A 38 1.43 1.58 5.79
N GLY A 39 2.13 2.26 6.70
CA GLY A 39 1.56 3.36 7.48
C GLY A 39 1.06 4.50 6.58
N LEU A 40 1.87 4.88 5.58
CA LEU A 40 1.53 5.93 4.61
C LEU A 40 0.34 5.55 3.73
N VAL A 41 0.32 4.32 3.22
CA VAL A 41 -0.80 3.82 2.41
C VAL A 41 -2.07 3.74 3.25
N MET A 42 -1.99 3.20 4.46
CA MET A 42 -3.14 3.09 5.37
C MET A 42 -3.72 4.44 5.75
N ALA A 43 -2.92 5.51 5.86
CA ALA A 43 -3.45 6.86 6.04
C ALA A 43 -4.36 7.31 4.87
N LYS A 44 -4.11 6.81 3.64
CA LYS A 44 -4.89 7.11 2.43
C LYS A 44 -6.08 6.15 2.21
N VAL A 45 -5.99 4.89 2.66
CA VAL A 45 -6.95 3.83 2.30
C VAL A 45 -7.73 3.22 3.47
N ARG A 46 -7.45 3.60 4.72
CA ARG A 46 -8.16 3.08 5.91
C ARG A 46 -9.67 3.23 5.76
N GLY A 47 -10.40 2.14 6.05
CA GLY A 47 -11.86 2.10 5.93
C GLY A 47 -12.39 1.88 4.52
N ARG A 48 -11.52 1.84 3.49
CA ARG A 48 -11.89 1.60 2.08
C ARG A 48 -11.47 0.23 1.55
N ALA A 49 -10.52 -0.42 2.22
CA ALA A 49 -10.02 -1.75 1.89
C ALA A 49 -9.56 -2.52 3.15
N PRO A 50 -9.62 -3.86 3.16
CA PRO A 50 -9.07 -4.68 4.23
C PRO A 50 -7.55 -4.52 4.30
N GLY A 51 -7.01 -4.33 5.51
CA GLY A 51 -5.57 -4.13 5.70
C GLY A 51 -4.70 -5.27 5.16
N LYS A 52 -5.18 -6.51 5.21
CA LYS A 52 -4.50 -7.66 4.61
C LYS A 52 -4.32 -7.50 3.10
N VAL A 53 -5.39 -7.10 2.40
CA VAL A 53 -5.37 -6.88 0.94
C VAL A 53 -4.40 -5.76 0.59
N VAL A 54 -4.42 -4.66 1.36
CA VAL A 54 -3.49 -3.54 1.18
C VAL A 54 -2.04 -3.99 1.32
N MET A 55 -1.74 -4.82 2.34
CA MET A 55 -0.40 -5.34 2.57
C MET A 55 0.07 -6.26 1.45
N ASP A 56 -0.78 -7.18 1.00
CA ASP A 56 -0.44 -8.14 -0.06
C ASP A 56 -0.10 -7.41 -1.37
N VAL A 57 -0.88 -6.39 -1.74
CA VAL A 57 -0.62 -5.57 -2.93
C VAL A 57 0.64 -4.71 -2.74
N LEU A 58 0.85 -4.13 -1.55
CA LEU A 58 2.02 -3.30 -1.25
C LEU A 58 3.32 -4.08 -1.41
N ILE A 59 3.40 -5.29 -0.85
CA ILE A 59 4.59 -6.16 -0.96
C ILE A 59 4.87 -6.49 -2.44
N ARG A 60 3.82 -6.81 -3.21
CA ARG A 60 3.95 -7.10 -4.65
C ARG A 60 4.54 -5.92 -5.41
N GLU A 61 4.06 -4.70 -5.15
CA GLU A 61 4.55 -3.49 -5.82
C GLU A 61 5.96 -3.08 -5.37
N ILE A 62 6.29 -3.21 -4.09
CA ILE A 62 7.67 -2.96 -3.59
C ILE A 62 8.67 -3.90 -4.28
N ARG A 63 8.33 -5.19 -4.43
CA ARG A 63 9.20 -6.16 -5.12
C ARG A 63 9.44 -5.80 -6.59
N LYS A 64 8.45 -5.23 -7.28
CA LYS A 64 8.62 -4.75 -8.66
C LYS A 64 9.59 -3.58 -8.76
N HIS A 65 9.60 -2.67 -7.78
CA HIS A 65 10.46 -1.48 -7.77
C HIS A 65 11.88 -1.76 -7.25
N LYS A 66 12.11 -2.89 -6.57
CA LYS A 66 13.43 -3.31 -6.10
C LYS A 66 14.20 -4.19 -7.09
N LYS A 67 13.56 -4.62 -8.18
CA LYS A 67 14.20 -5.33 -9.30
C LYS A 67 14.88 -4.34 -10.23
#